data_AF-A0A078A6E6-F1
#
_entry.id   AF-A0A078A6E6-F1
#
_cell.length_a   1.000
_cell.length_b   1.000
_cell.length_c   1.000
_cell.angle_alpha   90.00
_cell.angle_beta   90.00
_cell.angle_gamma   90.00
#
_symmetry.space_group_name_H-M   'P 1'
#
loop_
_entity.id
_entity.type
_entity.pdbx_description
1 polymer ?
#
loop_
_entity_poly.entity_id
_entity_poly.type
_entity_poly.pdbx_seq_one_letter_code
_entity_poly.pdbx_strand_id
1 'polypeptide(L)'
;MLNPIRARYDYKPNEYSQMPYFLGHVPQFSWVYGNLDYSFNKYHRYYQAHDDWYPDRKAKTLGHKNGGFCEPIGKQSKYMTLTPNFIPRGCYKEIRKYQLCSSKNGKEACLNDKFSIMEVCPEHVLEGLREKKKWHLRAEVIDNDTYKRAMSVGDYNKGRSVTDLKLKTWEHGKGLRSDSYWQDDRYDPVKYPHNHRYDNVNFPEQEYRDIFGGTLGAYDTKEQQYYQLDLNGKSRAQEEHLKQQRAKSVAAPASAPAEGGHH
;
A
#
# COMPACT_ATOMS: atom_id res chain seq x y z
N MET A 1 -53.61 -19.32 1.66
CA MET A 1 -52.34 -18.84 2.25
C MET A 1 -52.33 -19.24 3.71
N LEU A 2 -51.59 -20.30 4.05
CA LEU A 2 -51.46 -20.84 5.41
C LEU A 2 -50.30 -20.11 6.13
N ASN A 3 -50.50 -19.77 7.40
CA ASN A 3 -49.55 -19.07 8.28
C ASN A 3 -48.10 -19.61 8.25
N PRO A 4 -47.08 -18.75 8.45
CA PRO A 4 -45.65 -19.11 8.50
C PRO A 4 -45.23 -19.90 9.76
N ILE A 5 -46.17 -20.53 10.45
CA ILE A 5 -45.98 -21.26 11.73
C ILE A 5 -45.94 -22.79 11.52
N ARG A 6 -46.09 -23.30 10.29
CA ARG A 6 -46.10 -24.74 9.99
C ARG A 6 -45.12 -25.15 8.87
N ALA A 7 -43.84 -24.88 9.05
CA ALA A 7 -42.85 -25.88 8.65
C ALA A 7 -42.65 -26.78 9.88
N ARG A 8 -42.91 -28.09 9.76
CA ARG A 8 -42.51 -29.01 10.82
C ARG A 8 -40.99 -29.04 10.83
N TYR A 9 -40.40 -28.32 11.78
CA TYR A 9 -39.01 -28.51 12.17
C TYR A 9 -38.98 -29.82 12.94
N ASP A 10 -38.75 -30.93 12.25
CA ASP A 10 -38.50 -32.17 12.96
C ASP A 10 -37.23 -31.97 13.79
N TYR A 11 -37.38 -32.11 15.10
CA TYR A 11 -36.29 -31.94 16.06
C TYR A 11 -35.25 -33.02 15.81
N LYS A 12 -34.12 -32.62 15.26
CA LYS A 12 -32.91 -33.42 15.23
C LYS A 12 -31.91 -32.82 16.20
N PRO A 13 -31.61 -33.47 17.34
CA PRO A 13 -30.61 -32.97 18.27
C PRO A 13 -29.26 -32.86 17.54
N ASN A 14 -28.64 -31.68 17.65
CA ASN A 14 -27.38 -31.25 17.00
C ASN A 14 -27.45 -30.75 15.54
N GLU A 15 -28.63 -30.63 14.92
CA GLU A 15 -28.76 -29.92 13.63
C GLU A 15 -29.21 -28.46 13.83
N TYR A 16 -28.54 -27.52 13.16
CA TYR A 16 -28.94 -26.11 13.14
C TYR A 16 -30.22 -25.94 12.31
N SER A 17 -31.30 -25.46 12.94
CA SER A 17 -32.55 -25.14 12.23
C SER A 17 -32.44 -23.79 11.51
N GLN A 18 -32.88 -23.76 10.25
CA GLN A 18 -32.85 -22.58 9.38
C GLN A 18 -34.26 -21.99 9.27
N MET A 19 -34.53 -20.80 9.82
CA MET A 19 -35.61 -19.86 9.41
C MET A 19 -35.57 -18.58 10.28
N PRO A 20 -36.14 -17.42 9.87
CA PRO A 20 -36.64 -17.02 8.56
C PRO A 20 -35.75 -15.94 7.89
N TYR A 21 -35.84 -15.86 6.56
CA TYR A 21 -35.09 -14.90 5.73
C TYR A 21 -35.73 -13.51 5.78
N PHE A 22 -34.98 -12.48 6.16
CA PHE A 22 -35.39 -11.09 5.98
C PHE A 22 -34.61 -10.50 4.81
N LEU A 23 -35.29 -10.26 3.68
CA LEU A 23 -34.71 -9.69 2.45
C LEU A 23 -33.48 -10.44 1.92
N GLY A 24 -33.45 -11.77 2.04
CA GLY A 24 -32.45 -12.63 1.41
C GLY A 24 -31.14 -12.85 2.17
N HIS A 25 -30.99 -12.36 3.41
CA HIS A 25 -29.81 -12.63 4.25
C HIS A 25 -30.24 -13.22 5.61
N VAL A 26 -29.59 -14.30 6.05
CA VAL A 26 -29.71 -14.82 7.44
C VAL A 26 -28.77 -14.00 8.32
N PRO A 27 -29.27 -13.19 9.28
CA PRO A 27 -28.47 -12.16 9.94
C PRO A 27 -27.30 -12.68 10.78
N GLN A 28 -27.28 -13.97 11.13
CA GLN A 28 -26.23 -14.57 11.97
C GLN A 28 -24.99 -15.09 11.22
N PHE A 29 -25.02 -15.20 9.88
CA PHE A 29 -23.93 -15.87 9.14
C PHE A 29 -22.97 -14.95 8.42
N SER A 30 -23.00 -13.64 8.64
CA SER A 30 -22.17 -12.76 7.81
C SER A 30 -20.66 -12.92 8.04
N TRP A 31 -20.16 -13.35 9.22
CA TRP A 31 -18.71 -13.38 9.50
C TRP A 31 -18.27 -14.44 10.53
N VAL A 32 -18.66 -15.70 10.37
CA VAL A 32 -18.25 -16.77 11.29
C VAL A 32 -17.09 -17.57 10.69
N TYR A 33 -15.88 -17.41 11.23
CA TYR A 33 -14.78 -18.37 11.08
C TYR A 33 -14.43 -18.90 12.47
N GLY A 34 -14.94 -20.09 12.82
CA GLY A 34 -14.91 -20.60 14.20
C GLY A 34 -16.00 -19.98 15.09
N ASN A 35 -15.70 -19.71 16.37
CA ASN A 35 -16.67 -19.20 17.36
C ASN A 35 -16.60 -17.67 17.55
N LEU A 36 -16.05 -16.94 16.57
CA LEU A 36 -15.75 -15.50 16.67
C LEU A 36 -16.32 -14.73 15.48
N ASP A 37 -17.22 -13.79 15.78
CA ASP A 37 -17.78 -12.84 14.81
C ASP A 37 -16.71 -11.81 14.38
N TYR A 38 -16.36 -11.78 13.11
CA TYR A 38 -15.53 -10.71 12.55
C TYR A 38 -16.40 -9.46 12.30
N SER A 39 -15.97 -8.31 12.80
CA SER A 39 -16.41 -7.01 12.27
C SER A 39 -15.26 -6.45 11.44
N PHE A 40 -15.53 -6.16 10.15
CA PHE A 40 -14.57 -5.60 9.19
C PHE A 40 -13.63 -4.57 9.84
N ASN A 41 -12.34 -4.66 9.49
CA ASN A 41 -11.29 -3.68 9.77
C ASN A 41 -11.88 -2.26 9.88
N LYS A 42 -12.04 -1.84 11.13
CA LYS A 42 -12.66 -0.57 11.48
C LYS A 42 -11.70 0.54 11.08
N TYR A 43 -12.16 1.47 10.25
CA TYR A 43 -11.47 2.74 10.04
C TYR A 43 -11.78 3.63 11.25
N HIS A 44 -10.77 3.97 12.07
CA HIS A 44 -10.99 4.61 13.37
C HIS A 44 -10.54 6.08 13.36
N ARG A 45 -11.45 6.98 13.74
CA ARG A 45 -11.22 8.44 13.73
C ARG A 45 -11.29 9.11 15.11
N TYR A 46 -11.59 8.35 16.18
CA TYR A 46 -11.90 8.89 17.51
C TYR A 46 -11.04 8.30 18.65
N TYR A 47 -9.75 8.09 18.44
CA TYR A 47 -8.84 7.65 19.50
C TYR A 47 -7.88 8.78 19.87
N GLN A 48 -8.07 9.32 21.08
CA GLN A 48 -7.15 10.24 21.74
C GLN A 48 -6.19 9.42 22.60
N ALA A 49 -5.16 8.87 21.98
CA ALA A 49 -3.93 8.46 22.67
C ALA A 49 -2.82 8.39 21.62
N HIS A 50 -1.56 8.42 22.07
CA HIS A 50 -0.33 8.31 21.28
C HIS A 50 -0.17 6.94 20.56
N ASP A 51 -1.24 6.40 19.99
CA ASP A 51 -1.27 5.15 19.26
C ASP A 51 -0.82 5.36 17.82
N ASP A 52 0.50 5.31 17.63
CA ASP A 52 1.12 4.97 16.35
C ASP A 52 0.54 3.63 15.88
N TRP A 53 -0.41 3.68 14.94
CA TRP A 53 -1.02 2.50 14.32
C TRP A 53 -0.61 2.34 12.85
N TYR A 54 0.60 2.75 12.48
CA TYR A 54 1.25 2.05 11.37
C TYR A 54 1.49 0.61 11.83
N PRO A 55 0.96 -0.42 11.12
CA PRO A 55 1.10 -1.82 11.52
C PRO A 55 2.55 -2.36 11.41
N ASP A 56 3.54 -1.47 11.30
CA ASP A 56 4.94 -1.80 10.99
C ASP A 56 5.88 -1.74 12.21
N ARG A 57 5.33 -1.64 13.42
CA ARG A 57 6.06 -2.09 14.61
C ARG A 57 5.55 -3.49 14.95
N LYS A 58 6.45 -4.47 14.88
CA LYS A 58 6.31 -5.94 15.03
C LYS A 58 5.55 -6.46 16.28
N ALA A 59 4.74 -5.65 16.96
CA ALA A 59 4.05 -5.99 18.21
C ALA A 59 2.60 -5.50 18.33
N LYS A 60 2.01 -4.82 17.34
CA LYS A 60 0.58 -4.42 17.38
C LYS A 60 -0.23 -5.07 16.26
N THR A 61 -0.43 -6.39 16.36
CA THR A 61 -1.44 -7.08 15.57
C THR A 61 -2.80 -6.96 16.26
N LEU A 62 -3.80 -6.51 15.50
CA LEU A 62 -5.24 -6.62 15.78
C LEU A 62 -5.67 -6.41 17.24
N GLY A 63 -5.97 -5.15 17.60
CA GLY A 63 -6.86 -4.80 18.71
C GLY A 63 -6.70 -5.64 19.98
N HIS A 64 -5.66 -5.35 20.77
CA HIS A 64 -5.49 -5.94 22.09
C HIS A 64 -6.77 -5.77 22.92
N LYS A 65 -7.32 -6.87 23.46
CA LYS A 65 -8.57 -6.86 24.25
C LYS A 65 -8.53 -5.93 25.47
N ASN A 66 -7.32 -5.60 25.94
CA ASN A 66 -7.08 -4.78 27.13
C ASN A 66 -6.31 -3.48 26.82
N GLY A 67 -6.23 -3.05 25.56
CA GLY A 67 -5.44 -1.88 25.14
C GLY A 67 -6.28 -0.62 24.92
N GLY A 68 -6.28 0.28 25.90
CA GLY A 68 -6.72 1.67 25.78
C GLY A 68 -8.19 1.94 26.09
N PHE A 69 -8.46 3.07 26.77
CA PHE A 69 -9.79 3.64 26.94
C PHE A 69 -10.38 3.94 25.56
N CYS A 70 -11.09 2.98 24.98
CA CYS A 70 -11.76 3.21 23.72
C CYS A 70 -13.25 3.39 23.89
N GLU A 71 -13.67 4.63 23.68
CA GLU A 71 -15.09 4.97 23.66
C GLU A 71 -15.79 4.10 22.60
N PRO A 72 -16.89 3.42 22.96
CA PRO A 72 -17.63 2.56 22.03
C PRO A 72 -18.41 3.35 20.97
N ILE A 73 -18.59 4.65 21.16
CA ILE A 73 -19.29 5.54 20.24
C ILE A 73 -18.43 5.74 18.98
N GLY A 74 -18.91 5.27 17.82
CA GLY A 74 -18.22 5.46 16.53
C GLY A 74 -17.34 4.29 16.06
N LYS A 75 -17.29 3.16 16.78
CA LYS A 75 -16.56 1.94 16.35
C LYS A 75 -17.03 1.33 15.02
N GLN A 76 -18.14 1.80 14.45
CA GLN A 76 -18.68 1.32 13.17
C GLN A 76 -18.96 2.43 12.16
N SER A 77 -18.41 3.64 12.33
CA SER A 77 -18.53 4.66 11.29
C SER A 77 -17.72 4.23 10.06
N LYS A 78 -18.34 3.50 9.14
CA LYS A 78 -17.67 2.94 7.96
C LYS A 78 -17.08 4.04 7.06
N TYR A 79 -17.69 5.23 7.04
CA TYR A 79 -17.27 6.36 6.21
C TYR A 79 -17.58 7.71 6.87
N MET A 80 -16.79 8.73 6.55
CA MET A 80 -17.16 10.13 6.81
C MET A 80 -18.27 10.51 5.83
N THR A 81 -19.46 10.80 6.34
CA THR A 81 -20.59 11.29 5.54
C THR A 81 -21.06 12.65 6.07
N LEU A 82 -21.62 13.44 5.16
CA LEU A 82 -22.30 14.68 5.54
C LEU A 82 -23.75 14.33 5.89
N THR A 83 -24.12 14.50 7.16
CA THR A 83 -25.51 14.35 7.61
C THR A 83 -26.22 15.69 7.55
N PRO A 84 -27.34 15.82 6.81
CA PRO A 84 -28.10 17.05 6.79
C PRO A 84 -28.80 17.28 8.13
N ASN A 85 -28.92 18.54 8.53
CA ASN A 85 -29.75 18.91 9.68
C ASN A 85 -31.23 18.75 9.33
N PHE A 86 -32.00 18.10 10.20
CA PHE A 86 -33.44 17.89 10.01
C PHE A 86 -34.24 19.15 10.39
N ILE A 87 -35.01 19.68 9.45
CA ILE A 87 -35.91 20.82 9.69
C ILE A 87 -37.28 20.29 10.16
N PRO A 88 -37.86 20.83 11.24
CA PRO A 88 -39.20 20.45 11.68
C PRO A 88 -40.25 20.66 10.59
N ARG A 89 -41.24 19.76 10.52
CA ARG A 89 -42.26 19.77 9.45
C ARG A 89 -43.06 21.08 9.38
N GLY A 90 -43.33 21.73 10.52
CA GLY A 90 -44.02 23.02 10.58
C GLY A 90 -43.23 24.11 9.85
N CYS A 91 -41.97 24.32 10.26
CA CYS A 91 -41.06 25.26 9.62
C CYS A 91 -40.85 24.96 8.12
N TYR A 92 -40.72 23.68 7.74
CA TYR A 92 -40.57 23.30 6.33
C TYR A 92 -41.77 23.71 5.46
N LYS A 93 -43.00 23.64 5.99
CA LYS A 93 -44.21 24.08 5.27
C LYS A 93 -44.19 25.59 5.00
N GLU A 94 -43.83 26.39 5.99
CA GLU A 94 -43.73 27.85 5.85
C GLU A 94 -42.65 28.25 4.85
N ILE A 95 -41.48 27.60 4.89
CA ILE A 95 -40.41 27.81 3.89
C ILE A 95 -40.92 27.50 2.48
N ARG A 96 -41.63 26.37 2.30
CA ARG A 96 -42.19 25.99 1.00
C ARG A 96 -43.25 26.97 0.53
N LYS A 97 -44.10 27.47 1.44
CA LYS A 97 -45.11 28.49 1.15
C LYS A 97 -44.46 29.78 0.64
N TYR A 98 -43.43 30.27 1.32
CA TYR A 98 -42.64 31.42 0.87
C TYR A 98 -41.98 31.18 -0.49
N GLN A 99 -41.40 30.01 -0.74
CA GLN A 99 -40.80 29.68 -2.04
C GLN A 99 -41.83 29.69 -3.17
N LEU A 100 -43.03 29.17 -2.93
CA LEU A 100 -44.13 29.18 -3.90
C LEU A 100 -44.68 30.59 -4.13
N CYS A 101 -44.76 31.42 -3.10
CA CYS A 101 -45.15 32.82 -3.23
C CYS A 101 -44.09 33.59 -4.02
N SER A 102 -42.81 33.44 -3.65
CA SER A 102 -41.69 34.15 -4.27
C SER A 102 -41.49 33.79 -5.73
N SER A 103 -41.85 32.58 -6.16
CA SER A 103 -41.78 32.17 -7.57
C SER A 103 -42.93 32.71 -8.41
N LYS A 104 -44.11 32.95 -7.81
CA LYS A 104 -45.31 33.44 -8.51
C LYS A 104 -45.40 34.96 -8.55
N ASN A 105 -45.20 35.62 -7.41
CA ASN A 105 -45.55 37.03 -7.21
C ASN A 105 -44.32 37.94 -7.01
N GLY A 106 -43.11 37.39 -7.07
CA GLY A 106 -41.88 38.10 -6.73
C GLY A 106 -41.63 38.20 -5.22
N LYS A 107 -40.42 38.60 -4.83
CA LYS A 107 -39.97 38.55 -3.42
C LYS A 107 -40.65 39.58 -2.52
N GLU A 108 -41.04 40.73 -3.07
CA GLU A 108 -41.58 41.86 -2.28
C GLU A 108 -43.03 41.63 -1.83
N ALA A 109 -43.82 40.88 -2.59
CA ALA A 109 -45.20 40.55 -2.24
C ALA A 109 -45.32 39.51 -1.10
N CYS A 110 -44.22 38.83 -0.76
CA CYS A 110 -44.21 37.66 0.13
C CYS A 110 -43.58 37.95 1.51
N LEU A 111 -43.57 39.22 1.94
CA LEU A 111 -43.00 39.62 3.23
C LEU A 111 -43.73 38.99 4.42
N ASN A 112 -45.05 38.85 4.36
CA ASN A 112 -45.84 38.21 5.41
C ASN A 112 -45.44 36.74 5.62
N ASP A 113 -45.21 36.00 4.54
CA ASP A 113 -44.75 34.61 4.62
C ASP A 113 -43.30 34.53 5.16
N LYS A 114 -42.48 35.56 4.93
CA LYS A 114 -41.15 35.66 5.53
C LYS A 114 -41.21 35.89 7.04
N PHE A 115 -42.13 36.73 7.51
CA PHE A 115 -42.36 36.91 8.96
C PHE A 115 -42.85 35.61 9.61
N SER A 116 -43.78 34.89 8.97
CA SER A 116 -44.24 33.56 9.42
C SER A 116 -43.08 32.58 9.63
N ILE A 117 -42.09 32.58 8.73
CA ILE A 117 -40.88 31.75 8.91
C ILE A 117 -40.09 32.14 10.15
N MET A 118 -39.92 33.45 10.43
CA MET A 118 -39.16 33.91 11.59
C MET A 118 -39.86 33.59 12.92
N GLU A 119 -41.20 33.53 12.93
CA GLU A 119 -42.00 33.23 14.11
C GLU A 119 -42.14 31.72 14.37
N VAL A 120 -42.37 30.93 13.31
CA VAL A 120 -42.67 29.49 13.42
C VAL A 120 -41.42 28.63 13.49
N CYS A 121 -40.32 29.04 12.85
CA CYS A 121 -39.09 28.26 12.84
C CYS A 121 -38.27 28.49 14.12
N PRO A 122 -37.76 27.42 14.77
CA PRO A 122 -36.90 27.58 15.93
C PRO A 122 -35.54 28.17 15.54
N GLU A 123 -34.90 28.86 16.48
CA GLU A 123 -33.67 29.64 16.23
C GLU A 123 -32.52 28.81 15.62
N HIS A 124 -32.28 27.59 16.12
CA HIS A 124 -31.22 26.71 15.59
C HIS A 124 -31.41 26.38 14.10
N VAL A 125 -32.65 26.38 13.58
CA VAL A 125 -32.92 26.19 12.15
C VAL A 125 -32.61 27.47 11.38
N LEU A 126 -32.98 28.64 11.90
CA LEU A 126 -32.68 29.93 11.27
C LEU A 126 -31.17 30.16 11.17
N GLU A 127 -30.42 29.81 12.23
CA GLU A 127 -28.96 29.79 12.21
C GLU A 127 -28.42 28.79 11.18
N GLY A 128 -28.99 27.58 11.13
CA GLY A 128 -28.64 26.57 10.12
C GLY A 128 -28.87 27.06 8.68
N LEU A 129 -29.96 27.77 8.41
CA LEU A 129 -30.25 28.37 7.11
C LEU A 129 -29.24 29.48 6.75
N ARG A 130 -28.87 30.31 7.73
CA ARG A 130 -27.86 31.35 7.57
C ARG A 130 -26.49 30.75 7.26
N GLU A 131 -26.08 29.73 8.00
CA GLU A 131 -24.79 29.07 7.79
C GLU A 131 -24.76 28.30 6.47
N LYS A 132 -25.86 27.63 6.09
CA LYS A 132 -25.99 26.99 4.78
C LYS A 132 -25.79 27.99 3.63
N LYS A 133 -26.35 29.20 3.73
CA LYS A 133 -26.15 30.25 2.73
C LYS A 133 -24.68 30.66 2.63
N LYS A 134 -24.01 30.86 3.77
CA LYS A 134 -22.56 31.18 3.78
C LYS A 134 -21.73 30.03 3.19
N TRP A 135 -22.09 28.78 3.50
CA TRP A 135 -21.39 27.61 2.99
C TRP A 135 -21.48 27.52 1.47
N HIS A 136 -22.66 27.74 0.87
CA HIS A 136 -22.81 27.78 -0.58
C HIS A 136 -22.01 28.92 -1.23
N LEU A 137 -22.00 30.11 -0.62
CA LEU A 137 -21.19 31.23 -1.12
C LEU A 137 -19.69 30.92 -1.06
N ARG A 138 -19.22 30.24 0.00
CA ARG A 138 -17.82 29.79 0.09
C ARG A 138 -17.51 28.74 -0.97
N ALA A 139 -18.41 27.79 -1.21
CA ALA A 139 -18.26 26.78 -2.26
C ALA A 139 -18.16 27.43 -3.64
N GLU A 140 -19.03 28.40 -3.95
CA GLU A 140 -19.01 29.14 -5.21
C GLU A 140 -17.67 29.88 -5.43
N VAL A 141 -17.10 30.47 -4.37
CA VAL A 141 -15.76 31.09 -4.47
C VAL A 141 -14.69 30.05 -4.78
N ILE A 142 -14.71 28.89 -4.13
CA ILE A 142 -13.75 27.80 -4.39
C ILE A 142 -13.88 27.30 -5.83
N ASP A 143 -15.11 27.12 -6.32
CA ASP A 143 -15.37 26.68 -7.69
C ASP A 143 -14.88 27.73 -8.70
N ASN A 144 -15.12 29.02 -8.44
CA ASN A 144 -14.62 30.10 -9.29
C ASN A 144 -13.09 30.19 -9.30
N ASP A 145 -12.43 29.99 -8.16
CA ASP A 145 -10.97 30.02 -8.08
C ASP A 145 -10.32 28.78 -8.71
N THR A 146 -10.95 27.60 -8.59
CA THR A 146 -10.51 26.40 -9.33
C THR A 146 -10.70 26.59 -10.83
N TYR A 147 -11.79 27.20 -11.27
CA TYR A 147 -12.03 27.53 -12.66
C TYR A 147 -10.97 28.49 -13.21
N LYS A 148 -10.67 29.59 -12.50
CA LYS A 148 -9.60 30.53 -12.90
C LYS A 148 -8.24 29.86 -13.01
N ARG A 149 -7.92 28.95 -12.09
CA ARG A 149 -6.66 28.17 -12.14
C ARG A 149 -6.63 27.16 -13.28
N ALA A 150 -7.77 26.55 -13.62
CA ALA A 150 -7.86 25.62 -14.75
C ALA A 150 -7.81 26.32 -16.11
N MET A 151 -8.33 27.54 -16.18
CA MET A 151 -8.37 28.36 -17.40
C MET A 151 -7.12 29.21 -17.63
N SER A 152 -6.20 29.26 -16.66
CA SER A 152 -4.94 29.98 -16.85
C SER A 152 -4.06 29.23 -17.85
N VAL A 153 -3.56 29.96 -18.85
CA VAL A 153 -2.69 29.38 -19.88
C VAL A 153 -1.24 29.38 -19.37
N GLY A 154 -0.69 28.20 -19.12
CA GLY A 154 0.73 28.04 -18.76
C GLY A 154 1.67 28.41 -19.91
N ASP A 155 2.94 28.68 -19.59
CA ASP A 155 3.94 29.15 -20.55
C ASP A 155 4.12 28.23 -21.77
N TYR A 156 4.05 26.92 -21.55
CA TYR A 156 4.19 25.89 -22.60
C TYR A 156 3.00 25.79 -23.57
N ASN A 157 1.90 26.52 -23.31
CA ASN A 157 0.68 26.53 -24.13
C ASN A 157 0.37 27.92 -24.72
N LYS A 158 1.26 28.90 -24.58
CA LYS A 158 1.08 30.24 -25.15
C LYS A 158 0.96 30.18 -26.68
N GLY A 159 -0.11 30.78 -27.22
CA GLY A 159 -0.37 30.85 -28.66
C GLY A 159 -0.82 29.54 -29.32
N ARG A 160 -0.96 28.45 -28.55
CA ARG A 160 -1.44 27.17 -29.07
C ARG A 160 -2.95 27.09 -29.01
N SER A 161 -3.55 26.52 -30.03
CA SER A 161 -5.00 26.34 -30.12
C SER A 161 -5.40 24.88 -30.30
N VAL A 162 -6.70 24.61 -30.40
CA VAL A 162 -7.25 23.28 -30.64
C VAL A 162 -6.71 22.66 -31.94
N THR A 163 -6.31 23.50 -32.92
CA THR A 163 -5.71 23.04 -34.18
C THR A 163 -4.36 22.37 -34.01
N ASP A 164 -3.63 22.70 -32.94
CA ASP A 164 -2.27 22.19 -32.70
C ASP A 164 -2.29 20.88 -31.89
N LEU A 165 -3.49 20.38 -31.57
CA LEU A 165 -3.67 19.12 -30.84
C LEU A 165 -3.59 17.94 -31.79
N LYS A 166 -2.81 16.93 -31.41
CA LYS A 166 -2.80 15.63 -32.10
C LYS A 166 -4.01 14.83 -31.61
N LEU A 167 -4.76 14.25 -32.54
CA LEU A 167 -5.89 13.36 -32.22
C LEU A 167 -5.38 12.08 -31.55
N LYS A 168 -5.33 12.11 -30.22
CA LYS A 168 -4.89 10.99 -29.38
C LYS A 168 -5.91 10.78 -28.26
N THR A 169 -6.29 9.53 -28.03
CA THR A 169 -7.17 9.14 -26.92
C THR A 169 -6.35 8.78 -25.68
N TRP A 170 -7.04 8.53 -24.57
CA TRP A 170 -6.41 8.05 -23.32
C TRP A 170 -5.58 6.77 -23.53
N GLU A 171 -5.95 5.92 -24.48
CA GLU A 171 -5.24 4.67 -24.78
C GLU A 171 -3.81 4.90 -25.29
N HIS A 172 -3.60 5.93 -26.10
CA HIS A 172 -2.24 6.33 -26.51
C HIS A 172 -1.40 6.71 -25.28
N GLY A 173 -2.02 7.31 -24.26
CA GLY A 173 -1.39 7.65 -22.97
C GLY A 173 -0.83 6.44 -22.24
N LYS A 174 -1.58 5.34 -22.22
CA LYS A 174 -1.21 4.10 -21.51
C LYS A 174 -0.02 3.37 -22.14
N GLY A 175 0.15 3.51 -23.45
CA GLY A 175 1.26 2.92 -24.20
C GLY A 175 2.54 3.78 -24.22
N LEU A 176 2.50 5.00 -23.67
CA LEU A 176 3.72 5.79 -23.49
C LEU A 176 4.59 5.17 -22.40
N ARG A 177 5.87 5.00 -22.71
CA ARG A 177 6.87 4.51 -21.76
C ARG A 177 6.89 5.41 -20.52
N SER A 178 6.73 4.81 -19.35
CA SER A 178 6.93 5.47 -18.07
C SER A 178 8.41 5.83 -17.88
N ASP A 179 8.67 6.74 -16.95
CA ASP A 179 10.02 7.15 -16.60
C ASP A 179 10.65 6.15 -15.61
N SER A 180 10.79 4.89 -16.05
CA SER A 180 11.45 3.83 -15.30
C SER A 180 12.37 3.03 -16.21
N TYR A 181 13.45 2.49 -15.64
CA TYR A 181 14.46 1.73 -16.40
C TYR A 181 14.01 0.30 -16.69
N TRP A 182 13.14 -0.26 -15.85
CA TRP A 182 12.78 -1.68 -15.81
C TRP A 182 11.39 -2.01 -16.37
N GLN A 183 10.76 -1.06 -17.06
CA GLN A 183 9.44 -1.30 -17.65
C GLN A 183 9.52 -2.15 -18.92
N ASP A 184 10.57 -1.96 -19.72
CA ASP A 184 10.76 -2.62 -21.00
C ASP A 184 12.23 -3.05 -21.17
N ASP A 185 12.47 -3.97 -22.11
CA ASP A 185 13.82 -4.48 -22.42
C ASP A 185 14.70 -3.44 -23.13
N ARG A 186 14.32 -2.16 -23.14
CA ARG A 186 15.01 -1.11 -23.89
C ARG A 186 16.47 -0.97 -23.47
N TYR A 187 16.73 -1.19 -22.20
CA TYR A 187 18.06 -1.14 -21.62
C TYR A 187 18.51 -2.50 -21.06
N ASP A 188 17.87 -3.58 -21.51
CA ASP A 188 18.31 -4.93 -21.19
C ASP A 188 19.64 -5.20 -21.93
N PRO A 189 20.76 -5.33 -21.21
CA PRO A 189 22.06 -5.56 -21.83
C PRO A 189 22.13 -6.92 -22.55
N VAL A 190 21.25 -7.87 -22.23
CA VAL A 190 21.21 -9.17 -22.91
C VAL A 190 20.61 -9.06 -24.31
N LYS A 191 19.64 -8.15 -24.49
CA LYS A 191 18.91 -7.98 -25.75
C LYS A 191 19.52 -6.90 -26.65
N TYR A 192 19.96 -5.80 -26.04
CA TYR A 192 20.67 -4.71 -26.71
C TYR A 192 22.03 -4.53 -26.06
N PRO A 193 23.00 -5.42 -26.34
CA PRO A 193 24.32 -5.32 -25.78
C PRO A 193 24.95 -4.00 -26.19
N HIS A 194 25.57 -3.32 -25.23
CA HIS A 194 26.29 -2.09 -25.55
C HIS A 194 27.45 -2.41 -26.49
N ASN A 195 27.79 -1.46 -27.36
CA ASN A 195 28.80 -1.69 -28.41
C ASN A 195 30.25 -1.77 -27.87
N HIS A 196 30.46 -2.00 -26.56
CA HIS A 196 31.80 -2.34 -26.10
C HIS A 196 32.19 -3.70 -26.66
N ARG A 197 33.44 -3.71 -27.08
CA ARG A 197 34.10 -4.78 -27.82
C ARG A 197 34.12 -6.15 -27.13
N TYR A 198 33.71 -6.26 -25.86
CA TYR A 198 33.96 -7.45 -25.03
C TYR A 198 32.75 -7.98 -24.24
N ASP A 199 31.53 -7.42 -24.42
CA ASP A 199 30.35 -7.82 -23.62
C ASP A 199 29.61 -9.06 -24.16
N ASN A 200 29.89 -9.46 -25.40
CA ASN A 200 29.18 -10.54 -26.12
C ASN A 200 29.96 -11.86 -26.17
N VAL A 201 31.09 -11.95 -25.48
CA VAL A 201 31.90 -13.15 -25.40
C VAL A 201 32.23 -13.36 -23.94
N ASN A 202 31.73 -14.45 -23.35
CA ASN A 202 32.17 -14.85 -22.03
C ASN A 202 33.65 -15.22 -22.17
N PHE A 203 34.56 -14.32 -21.79
CA PHE A 203 35.99 -14.58 -21.76
C PHE A 203 36.29 -15.25 -20.41
N PRO A 204 36.40 -16.59 -20.32
CA PRO A 204 36.74 -17.26 -19.07
C PRO A 204 38.11 -16.79 -18.53
N GLU A 205 38.95 -16.21 -19.39
CA GLU A 205 40.23 -15.59 -19.00
C GLU A 205 40.09 -14.26 -18.24
N GLN A 206 38.93 -13.60 -18.28
CA GLN A 206 38.68 -12.32 -17.59
C GLN A 206 37.75 -12.45 -16.38
N GLU A 207 37.28 -13.65 -16.08
CA GLU A 207 36.54 -13.92 -14.85
C GLU A 207 37.49 -13.74 -13.64
N TYR A 208 37.29 -12.66 -12.90
CA TYR A 208 38.02 -12.36 -11.68
C TYR A 208 37.54 -13.30 -10.57
N ARG A 209 38.45 -14.11 -10.03
CA ARG A 209 38.09 -15.04 -8.96
C ARG A 209 38.28 -14.45 -7.56
N ASP A 210 38.87 -13.26 -7.44
CA ASP A 210 39.30 -12.74 -6.14
C ASP A 210 39.30 -11.21 -6.05
N ILE A 211 39.05 -10.69 -4.84
CA ILE A 211 38.98 -9.24 -4.52
C ILE A 211 40.31 -8.52 -4.86
N PHE A 212 41.41 -9.27 -4.94
CA PHE A 212 42.77 -8.76 -5.21
C PHE A 212 43.20 -8.83 -6.68
N GLY A 213 42.27 -9.08 -7.62
CA GLY A 213 42.51 -8.80 -9.04
C GLY A 213 43.36 -9.82 -9.82
N GLY A 214 43.26 -11.11 -9.48
CA GLY A 214 43.82 -12.20 -10.29
C GLY A 214 42.79 -12.82 -11.25
N THR A 215 43.18 -13.08 -12.50
CA THR A 215 42.35 -13.80 -13.48
C THR A 215 42.43 -15.32 -13.29
N LEU A 216 41.33 -16.03 -13.56
CA LEU A 216 41.24 -17.49 -13.40
C LEU A 216 42.30 -18.25 -14.22
N GLY A 217 42.52 -17.85 -15.47
CA GLY A 217 43.53 -18.47 -16.33
C GLY A 217 44.97 -18.32 -15.83
N ALA A 218 45.29 -17.21 -15.14
CA ALA A 218 46.61 -17.02 -14.54
C ALA A 218 46.84 -17.93 -13.32
N TYR A 219 45.76 -18.34 -12.65
CA TYR A 219 45.82 -19.29 -11.54
C TYR A 219 45.99 -20.72 -12.06
N ASP A 220 45.17 -21.14 -13.02
CA ASP A 220 45.24 -22.49 -13.59
C ASP A 220 46.60 -22.75 -14.26
N THR A 221 47.15 -21.76 -14.98
CA THR A 221 48.49 -21.90 -15.56
C THR A 221 49.59 -21.97 -14.51
N LYS A 222 49.49 -21.20 -13.42
CA LYS A 222 50.43 -21.31 -12.29
C LYS A 222 50.32 -22.67 -11.60
N GLU A 223 49.11 -23.18 -11.41
CA GLU A 223 48.88 -24.49 -10.79
C GLU A 223 49.41 -25.61 -11.70
N GLN A 224 49.15 -25.56 -13.00
CA GLN A 224 49.73 -26.47 -13.97
C GLN A 224 51.26 -26.43 -13.93
N GLN A 225 51.88 -25.25 -13.96
CA GLN A 225 53.34 -25.10 -13.87
C GLN A 225 53.91 -25.60 -12.54
N TYR A 226 53.16 -25.49 -11.45
CA TYR A 226 53.57 -25.97 -10.13
C TYR A 226 53.65 -27.50 -10.08
N TYR A 227 52.73 -28.19 -10.78
CA TYR A 227 52.69 -29.66 -10.85
C TYR A 227 53.40 -30.24 -12.08
N GLN A 228 53.75 -29.43 -13.08
CA GLN A 228 54.46 -29.88 -14.28
C GLN A 228 55.86 -30.41 -13.93
N LEU A 229 56.22 -31.54 -14.53
CA LEU A 229 57.55 -32.14 -14.39
C LEU A 229 58.53 -31.38 -15.29
N ASP A 230 59.63 -30.90 -14.70
CA ASP A 230 60.72 -30.29 -15.44
C ASP A 230 61.56 -31.38 -16.15
N LEU A 231 62.51 -30.99 -17.00
CA LEU A 231 63.43 -31.88 -17.74
C LEU A 231 64.21 -32.84 -16.83
N ASN A 232 64.31 -32.53 -15.54
CA ASN A 232 64.92 -33.36 -14.51
C ASN A 232 63.95 -34.38 -13.86
N GLY A 233 62.73 -34.52 -14.38
CA GLY A 233 61.72 -35.49 -13.95
C GLY A 233 61.08 -35.20 -12.59
N LYS A 234 61.22 -33.98 -12.06
CA LYS A 234 60.65 -33.54 -10.78
C LYS A 234 59.79 -32.30 -10.99
N SER A 235 58.67 -32.21 -10.26
CA SER A 235 57.84 -30.98 -10.25
C SER A 235 58.22 -30.07 -9.08
N ARG A 236 57.90 -28.78 -9.20
CA ARG A 236 58.10 -27.81 -8.10
C ARG A 236 57.38 -28.24 -6.82
N ALA A 237 56.18 -28.80 -6.95
CA ALA A 237 55.45 -29.39 -5.83
C ALA A 237 56.24 -30.50 -5.12
N GLN A 238 56.90 -31.37 -5.88
CA GLN A 238 57.73 -32.45 -5.32
C GLN A 238 59.01 -31.90 -4.67
N GLU A 239 59.63 -30.89 -5.25
CA GLU A 239 60.81 -30.24 -4.67
C GLU A 239 60.50 -29.54 -3.35
N GLU A 240 59.38 -28.82 -3.28
CA GLU A 240 58.93 -28.18 -2.04
C GLU A 240 58.56 -29.21 -0.97
N HIS A 241 57.87 -30.29 -1.36
CA HIS A 241 57.56 -31.38 -0.44
C HIS A 241 58.83 -32.05 0.11
N LEU A 242 59.83 -32.31 -0.75
CA LEU A 242 61.13 -32.83 -0.34
C LEU A 242 61.90 -31.84 0.56
N LYS A 243 61.87 -30.54 0.26
CA LYS A 243 62.45 -29.50 1.12
C LYS A 243 61.77 -29.47 2.48
N GLN A 244 60.45 -29.56 2.54
CA GLN A 244 59.70 -29.62 3.80
C GLN A 244 59.99 -30.90 4.59
N GLN A 245 60.10 -32.06 3.94
CA GLN A 245 60.52 -33.30 4.60
C GLN A 245 61.93 -33.19 5.17
N ARG A 246 62.88 -32.61 4.41
CA ARG A 246 64.24 -32.35 4.88
C ARG A 246 64.28 -31.39 6.06
N ALA A 247 63.49 -30.32 6.03
CA ALA A 247 63.37 -29.38 7.13
C ALA A 247 62.81 -30.06 8.39
N LYS A 248 61.81 -30.94 8.24
CA LYS A 248 61.24 -31.73 9.34
C LYS A 248 62.22 -32.77 9.90
N SER A 249 63.03 -33.42 9.05
CA SER A 249 64.02 -34.41 9.52
C SER A 249 65.19 -33.76 10.27
N VAL A 250 65.54 -32.52 9.94
CA VAL A 250 66.59 -31.76 10.67
C VAL A 250 66.08 -31.26 12.03
N ALA A 251 64.76 -31.10 12.21
CA ALA A 251 64.16 -30.63 13.45
C ALA A 251 63.87 -31.73 14.49
N ALA A 252 64.21 -33.00 14.23
CA ALA A 252 64.02 -34.11 15.17
C ALA A 252 65.35 -34.45 15.90
N PRO A 253 65.54 -34.03 17.17
CA PRO A 253 66.72 -34.41 17.94
C PRO A 253 66.61 -35.84 18.48
N ALA A 254 67.65 -36.64 18.24
CA ALA A 254 67.86 -37.93 18.91
C ALA A 254 68.59 -37.73 20.24
N SER A 255 67.87 -37.80 21.36
CA SER A 255 68.45 -38.14 22.67
C SER A 255 67.38 -38.61 23.65
N ALA A 256 67.39 -39.90 23.95
CA ALA A 256 66.71 -40.54 25.08
C ALA A 256 67.42 -40.24 26.41
N PRO A 257 66.77 -40.50 27.56
CA PRO A 257 67.50 -40.96 28.74
C PRO A 257 67.00 -42.32 29.24
N ALA A 258 67.96 -43.06 29.80
CA ALA A 258 67.85 -44.38 30.40
C ALA A 258 67.57 -44.32 31.91
N GLU A 259 67.37 -45.52 32.48
CA GLU A 259 67.33 -45.90 33.90
C GLU A 259 65.96 -45.68 34.60
N GLY A 260 65.32 -46.65 35.25
CA GLY A 260 65.81 -47.89 35.84
C GLY A 260 65.88 -47.76 37.37
N GLY A 261 64.73 -47.81 38.05
CA GLY A 261 64.67 -47.87 39.51
C GLY A 261 63.25 -48.02 40.05
N HIS A 262 62.94 -49.18 40.64
CA HIS A 262 62.29 -49.32 41.94
C HIS A 262 62.21 -50.79 42.38
N HIS A 263 62.59 -51.02 43.64
CA HIS A 263 62.20 -52.06 44.61
C HIS A 263 61.87 -53.49 44.15
#